data_AF-A0A8J6P6K2-F1
#
_entry.id   AF-A0A8J6P6K2-F1
#
_cell.length_a   1.000
_cell.length_b   1.000
_cell.length_c   1.000
_cell.angle_alpha   90.00
_cell.angle_beta   90.00
_cell.angle_gamma   90.00
#
_symmetry.space_group_name_H-M   'P 1'
#
loop_
_entity.id
_entity.type
_entity.pdbx_description
1 polymer ?
#
loop_
_entity_poly.entity_id
_entity_poly.type
_entity_poly.pdbx_seq_one_letter_code
_entity_poly.pdbx_strand_id
1 'polypeptide(L)'
;MKLSSFFGALLISGMLSAQAPQSFTYQSVIRNSTDQLVTNSPVGTRISILQGSVTGAVVYAETHNASTNANGLLSLVIGAGTVQNGTFSSINWGSGPYFIKTETDLNGGTNYVLTGTQQLMSVPYALYAETAGTATNGTPGPQGPAGPQGPAGPAGTPGAPGAVGATGPAGTTGQYAATVFSTGQLALTQTVTSYTLIPGLTQTITVPANAKVYVSTNGGFQNAGTGTSYAAADFAIYIDGAASSVQRQVVAANTSGLGQIMSQWTLSGVFNLAAGSHTIQVRAKDAGGTADGNAGGSNDLIKGNLTVLIIKE
;
A
#
# COMPACT_ATOMS: atom_id res chain seq x y z
N MET A 1 38.74 -52.81 -28.37
CA MET A 1 39.33 -51.54 -28.84
C MET A 1 38.24 -50.49 -28.83
N LYS A 2 38.49 -49.41 -28.09
CA LYS A 2 37.85 -48.09 -28.02
C LYS A 2 36.78 -47.77 -29.09
N LEU A 3 35.64 -47.22 -28.69
CA LEU A 3 35.30 -45.83 -29.06
C LEU A 3 34.24 -45.22 -28.14
N SER A 4 34.68 -44.22 -27.40
CA SER A 4 33.91 -43.24 -26.64
C SER A 4 33.18 -42.29 -27.60
N SER A 5 31.92 -41.94 -27.29
CA SER A 5 31.31 -40.71 -27.79
C SER A 5 30.34 -40.17 -26.73
N PHE A 6 30.76 -39.10 -26.05
CA PHE A 6 29.99 -38.37 -25.05
C PHE A 6 29.34 -37.19 -25.77
N PHE A 7 28.01 -37.13 -25.78
CA PHE A 7 27.25 -36.04 -26.38
C PHE A 7 27.08 -34.93 -25.32
N GLY A 8 27.82 -33.82 -25.47
CA GLY A 8 27.67 -32.64 -24.63
C GLY A 8 26.77 -31.62 -25.33
N ALA A 9 25.52 -31.48 -24.88
CA ALA A 9 24.65 -30.38 -25.29
C ALA A 9 24.98 -29.12 -24.47
N LEU A 10 25.52 -28.10 -25.14
CA LEU A 10 25.78 -26.78 -24.55
C LEU A 10 24.49 -25.94 -24.60
N LEU A 11 23.85 -25.75 -23.45
CA LEU A 11 22.74 -24.81 -23.27
C LEU A 11 23.30 -23.41 -23.02
N ILE A 12 23.17 -22.52 -24.01
CA ILE A 12 23.44 -21.08 -23.84
C ILE A 12 22.15 -20.42 -23.35
N SER A 13 22.08 -20.13 -22.05
CA SER A 13 21.02 -19.29 -21.47
C SER A 13 21.34 -17.82 -21.75
N GLY A 14 20.65 -17.22 -22.72
CA GLY A 14 20.65 -15.78 -22.91
C GLY A 14 19.83 -15.09 -21.81
N MET A 15 20.44 -14.18 -21.07
CA MET A 15 19.74 -13.32 -20.12
C MET A 15 18.92 -12.28 -20.89
N LEU A 16 17.61 -12.44 -20.94
CA LEU A 16 16.70 -11.41 -21.44
C LEU A 16 16.40 -10.43 -20.31
N SER A 17 16.81 -9.17 -20.47
CA SER A 17 16.42 -8.09 -19.54
C SER A 17 15.01 -7.60 -19.88
N ALA A 18 14.02 -7.91 -19.04
CA ALA A 18 12.73 -7.24 -19.08
C ALA A 18 12.85 -5.91 -18.34
N GLN A 19 13.17 -4.82 -19.04
CA GLN A 19 13.15 -3.48 -18.44
C GLN A 19 11.71 -2.97 -18.39
N ALA A 20 11.28 -2.50 -17.22
CA ALA A 20 10.00 -1.81 -17.09
C ALA A 20 9.98 -0.56 -18.01
N PRO A 21 8.86 -0.28 -18.69
CA PRO A 21 8.74 0.90 -19.54
C PRO A 21 9.16 2.18 -18.81
N GLN A 22 10.01 2.99 -19.43
CA GLN A 22 10.52 4.26 -18.89
C GLN A 22 9.52 5.40 -19.15
N SER A 23 8.25 5.17 -18.81
CA SER A 23 7.16 6.12 -19.06
C SER A 23 5.90 5.73 -18.28
N PHE A 24 5.00 6.67 -18.05
CA PHE A 24 3.67 6.41 -17.47
C PHE A 24 2.59 7.30 -18.08
N THR A 25 1.32 6.88 -17.98
CA THR A 25 0.19 7.64 -18.53
C THR A 25 -0.22 8.81 -17.63
N TYR A 26 -0.61 9.93 -18.24
CA TYR A 26 -1.14 11.11 -17.56
C TYR A 26 -2.39 11.60 -18.28
N GLN A 27 -3.43 11.91 -17.52
CA GLN A 27 -4.69 12.42 -18.04
C GLN A 27 -5.12 13.68 -17.30
N SER A 28 -5.61 14.65 -18.06
CA SER A 28 -6.09 15.92 -17.52
C SER A 28 -7.24 16.46 -18.36
N VAL A 29 -8.21 17.10 -17.70
CA VAL A 29 -9.28 17.84 -18.40
C VAL A 29 -8.85 19.31 -18.51
N ILE A 30 -8.83 19.84 -19.74
CA ILE A 30 -8.38 21.21 -20.00
C ILE A 30 -9.58 22.15 -20.04
N ARG A 31 -9.47 23.23 -19.25
CA ARG A 31 -10.46 24.30 -19.18
C ARG A 31 -9.79 25.65 -19.42
N ASN A 32 -10.50 26.59 -20.03
CA ASN A 32 -10.02 27.95 -20.22
C ASN A 32 -10.31 28.84 -18.99
N SER A 33 -9.97 30.12 -19.07
CA SER A 33 -10.18 31.09 -17.98
C SER A 33 -11.65 31.38 -17.64
N THR A 34 -12.59 30.97 -18.49
CA THR A 34 -14.05 31.07 -18.25
C THR A 34 -14.64 29.72 -17.79
N ASP A 35 -13.79 28.77 -17.40
CA ASP A 35 -14.16 27.41 -16.95
C ASP A 35 -14.84 26.55 -18.05
N GLN A 36 -14.73 26.95 -19.31
CA GLN A 36 -15.23 26.17 -20.44
C GLN A 36 -14.23 25.10 -20.86
N LEU A 37 -14.73 23.92 -21.22
CA LEU A 37 -13.91 22.83 -21.75
C LEU A 37 -13.24 23.24 -23.07
N VAL A 38 -11.94 23.01 -23.17
CA VAL A 38 -11.20 23.13 -24.42
C VAL A 38 -11.32 21.80 -25.15
N THR A 39 -12.28 21.69 -26.07
CA THR A 39 -12.63 20.42 -26.73
C THR A 39 -12.04 20.33 -28.13
N ASN A 40 -11.66 19.12 -28.56
CA ASN A 40 -11.18 18.81 -29.93
C ASN A 40 -10.12 19.79 -30.46
N SER A 41 -9.25 20.30 -29.60
CA SER A 41 -8.32 21.38 -29.93
C SER A 41 -6.87 20.96 -29.63
N PRO A 42 -5.89 21.37 -30.46
CA PRO A 42 -4.49 21.15 -30.16
C PRO A 42 -4.06 21.98 -28.96
N VAL A 43 -3.33 21.36 -28.03
CA VAL A 43 -2.76 22.02 -26.85
C VAL A 43 -1.28 21.68 -26.72
N GLY A 44 -0.49 22.70 -26.40
CA GLY A 44 0.94 22.56 -26.13
C GLY A 44 1.11 22.37 -24.64
N THR A 45 1.82 21.33 -24.22
CA THR A 45 1.99 21.03 -22.80
C THR A 45 3.46 20.83 -22.47
N ARG A 46 3.96 21.51 -21.44
CA ARG A 46 5.23 21.21 -20.79
C ARG A 46 4.97 20.48 -19.48
N ILE A 47 5.60 19.32 -19.34
CA ILE A 47 5.60 18.52 -18.12
C ILE A 47 6.97 18.66 -17.47
N SER A 48 6.99 18.97 -16.18
CA SER A 48 8.20 18.97 -15.36
C SER A 48 8.00 18.10 -14.12
N ILE A 49 9.01 17.31 -13.78
CA ILE A 49 9.07 16.58 -12.52
C ILE A 49 9.96 17.37 -11.56
N LEU A 50 9.39 17.82 -10.44
CA LEU A 50 10.09 18.53 -9.38
C LEU A 50 10.37 17.58 -8.21
N GLN A 51 11.52 17.72 -7.56
CA GLN A 51 11.88 16.95 -6.37
C GLN A 51 11.68 17.76 -5.08
N GLY A 52 11.15 17.12 -4.04
CA GLY A 52 11.07 17.64 -2.67
C GLY A 52 9.86 18.54 -2.38
N SER A 53 9.52 19.48 -3.28
CA SER A 53 8.37 20.38 -3.10
C SER A 53 7.76 20.87 -4.41
N VAL A 54 6.62 21.56 -4.34
CA VAL A 54 5.95 22.19 -5.50
C VAL A 54 6.79 23.27 -6.19
N THR A 55 7.81 23.80 -5.52
CA THR A 55 8.79 24.77 -6.06
C THR A 55 10.21 24.20 -6.09
N GLY A 56 10.35 22.87 -5.98
CA GLY A 56 11.62 22.17 -5.92
C GLY A 56 12.42 22.21 -7.22
N ALA A 57 13.58 21.56 -7.21
CA ALA A 57 14.42 21.46 -8.40
C ALA A 57 13.75 20.60 -9.47
N VAL A 58 13.78 21.06 -10.73
CA VAL A 58 13.29 20.29 -11.88
C VAL A 58 14.34 19.22 -12.23
N VAL A 59 14.02 17.97 -11.95
CA VAL A 59 14.90 16.82 -12.24
C VAL A 59 14.69 16.26 -13.65
N TYR A 60 13.53 16.53 -14.25
CA TYR A 60 13.20 16.15 -15.61
C TYR A 60 12.13 17.08 -16.19
N ALA A 61 12.22 17.40 -17.48
CA ALA A 61 11.16 18.10 -18.20
C ALA A 61 11.08 17.67 -19.67
N GLU A 62 9.85 17.67 -20.20
CA GLU A 62 9.55 17.35 -21.60
C GLU A 62 8.35 18.16 -22.10
N THR A 63 8.19 18.21 -23.42
CA THR A 63 7.08 18.88 -24.10
C THR A 63 6.27 17.91 -24.97
N HIS A 64 4.97 18.17 -25.04
CA HIS A 64 3.98 17.42 -25.82
C HIS A 64 3.11 18.39 -26.62
N ASN A 65 2.76 17.99 -27.85
CA ASN A 65 1.70 18.62 -28.63
C ASN A 65 0.66 17.53 -28.92
N ALA A 66 -0.49 17.64 -28.26
CA ALA A 66 -1.58 16.66 -28.37
C ALA A 66 -2.93 17.39 -28.40
N SER A 67 -3.97 16.72 -28.88
CA SER A 67 -5.31 17.29 -28.95
C SER A 67 -6.21 16.77 -27.84
N THR A 68 -7.05 17.65 -27.30
CA THR A 68 -8.12 17.23 -26.39
C THR A 68 -9.24 16.52 -27.15
N ASN A 69 -10.05 15.71 -26.46
CA ASN A 69 -11.26 15.11 -27.05
C ASN A 69 -12.53 15.96 -26.83
N ALA A 70 -13.70 15.43 -27.20
CA ALA A 70 -14.99 16.11 -27.05
C ALA A 70 -15.38 16.45 -25.60
N ASN A 71 -14.75 15.80 -24.62
CA ASN A 71 -14.94 16.06 -23.19
C ASN A 71 -13.82 16.94 -22.59
N GLY A 72 -12.95 17.50 -23.44
CA GLY A 72 -11.80 18.30 -23.01
C GLY A 72 -10.67 17.48 -22.37
N LEU A 73 -10.72 16.14 -22.48
CA LEU A 73 -9.69 15.25 -21.93
C LEU A 73 -8.45 15.25 -22.83
N LEU A 74 -7.30 15.50 -22.22
CA LEU A 74 -5.96 15.30 -22.77
C LEU A 74 -5.37 14.02 -22.19
N SER A 75 -4.80 13.15 -23.04
CA SER A 75 -4.09 11.95 -22.63
C SER A 75 -2.65 12.00 -23.14
N LEU A 76 -1.69 11.89 -22.22
CA LEU A 76 -0.26 11.96 -22.49
C LEU A 76 0.44 10.71 -21.93
N VAL A 77 1.63 10.43 -22.45
CA VAL A 77 2.55 9.44 -21.89
C VAL A 77 3.81 10.18 -21.47
N ILE A 78 3.97 10.37 -20.16
CA ILE A 78 5.12 11.07 -19.60
C ILE A 78 6.36 10.19 -19.77
N GLY A 79 7.45 10.74 -20.29
CA GLY A 79 8.67 10.02 -20.66
C GLY A 79 8.75 9.66 -22.15
N ALA A 80 7.71 9.98 -22.93
CA ALA A 80 7.66 9.79 -24.38
C ALA A 80 7.57 11.13 -25.16
N GLY A 81 7.68 12.27 -24.47
CA GLY A 81 7.67 13.60 -25.07
C GLY A 81 9.03 14.02 -25.63
N THR A 82 9.10 15.26 -26.09
CA THR A 82 10.39 15.88 -26.48
C THR A 82 11.09 16.40 -25.24
N VAL A 83 12.20 15.76 -24.85
CA VAL A 83 12.96 16.10 -23.64
C VAL A 83 13.53 17.52 -23.72
N GLN A 84 13.36 18.29 -22.65
CA GLN A 84 13.90 19.64 -22.47
C GLN A 84 14.97 19.69 -21.37
N ASN A 85 14.89 18.80 -20.37
CA ASN A 85 15.85 18.74 -19.27
C ASN A 85 15.90 17.33 -18.66
N GLY A 86 17.10 16.88 -18.28
CA GLY A 86 17.33 15.60 -17.60
C GLY A 86 17.10 14.36 -18.47
N THR A 87 17.22 13.18 -17.85
CA THR A 87 16.96 11.88 -18.47
C THR A 87 15.97 11.12 -17.61
N PHE A 88 14.86 10.64 -18.20
CA PHE A 88 13.77 10.03 -17.43
C PHE A 88 14.24 8.80 -16.63
N SER A 89 15.09 7.97 -17.22
CA SER A 89 15.62 6.76 -16.59
C SER A 89 16.66 7.00 -15.49
N SER A 90 17.20 8.23 -15.38
CA SER A 90 18.13 8.59 -14.31
C SER A 90 17.43 9.18 -13.08
N ILE A 91 16.11 9.35 -13.11
CA ILE A 91 15.35 9.85 -11.96
C ILE A 91 15.43 8.80 -10.84
N ASN A 92 15.97 9.20 -9.69
CA ASN A 92 16.00 8.34 -8.51
C ASN A 92 14.64 8.36 -7.80
N TRP A 93 13.69 7.58 -8.30
CA TRP A 93 12.31 7.53 -7.79
C TRP A 93 12.22 7.19 -6.28
N GLY A 94 13.24 6.56 -5.69
CA GLY A 94 13.31 6.27 -4.25
C GLY A 94 13.67 7.47 -3.37
N SER A 95 14.15 8.58 -3.94
CA SER A 95 14.48 9.83 -3.22
C SER A 95 13.35 10.87 -3.27
N GLY A 96 12.10 10.40 -3.33
CA GLY A 96 10.91 11.26 -3.31
C GLY A 96 10.82 12.13 -2.04
N PRO A 97 9.81 13.03 -1.96
CA PRO A 97 8.65 13.12 -2.84
C PRO A 97 8.94 13.80 -4.18
N TYR A 98 8.09 13.51 -5.18
CA TYR A 98 8.12 14.13 -6.50
C TYR A 98 6.79 14.80 -6.82
N PHE A 99 6.82 15.84 -7.65
CA PHE A 99 5.65 16.59 -8.08
C PHE A 99 5.65 16.72 -9.61
N ILE A 100 4.48 16.58 -10.23
CA ILE A 100 4.26 16.89 -11.64
C ILE A 100 3.78 18.33 -11.72
N LYS A 101 4.55 19.17 -12.40
CA LYS A 101 4.12 20.48 -12.86
C LYS A 101 3.73 20.39 -14.33
N THR A 102 2.51 20.82 -14.61
CA THR A 102 1.93 20.88 -15.94
C THR A 102 1.75 22.34 -16.32
N GLU A 103 2.25 22.70 -17.49
CA GLU A 103 2.14 24.04 -18.07
C GLU A 103 1.52 23.91 -19.46
N THR A 104 0.43 24.62 -19.75
CA THR A 104 -0.38 24.39 -20.96
C THR A 104 -0.64 25.69 -21.73
N ASP A 105 -0.43 25.62 -23.04
CA ASP A 105 -0.80 26.60 -24.06
C ASP A 105 -2.03 26.06 -24.80
N LEU A 106 -3.13 26.80 -24.73
CA LEU A 106 -4.42 26.38 -25.28
C LEU A 106 -4.48 26.40 -26.82
N ASN A 107 -3.47 26.96 -27.50
CA ASN A 107 -3.39 27.08 -28.95
C ASN A 107 -2.33 26.16 -29.57
N GLY A 108 -1.75 25.24 -28.80
CA GLY A 108 -0.71 24.33 -29.31
C GLY A 108 0.70 24.93 -29.37
N GLY A 109 0.90 26.13 -28.81
CA GLY A 109 2.18 26.82 -28.80
C GLY A 109 3.04 26.54 -27.56
N THR A 110 3.96 27.44 -27.27
CA THR A 110 4.87 27.42 -26.10
C THR A 110 4.61 28.55 -25.11
N ASN A 111 3.55 29.33 -25.32
CA ASN A 111 3.11 30.40 -24.41
C ASN A 111 2.20 29.79 -23.34
N TYR A 112 2.81 29.06 -22.41
CA TYR A 112 2.07 28.35 -21.37
C TYR A 112 1.42 29.34 -20.39
N VAL A 113 0.08 29.33 -20.34
CA VAL A 113 -0.73 30.22 -19.50
C VAL A 113 -1.43 29.50 -18.36
N LEU A 114 -1.78 28.22 -18.56
CA LEU A 114 -2.30 27.38 -17.49
C LEU A 114 -1.12 26.70 -16.78
N THR A 115 -1.07 26.77 -15.45
CA THR A 115 -0.07 26.06 -14.65
C THR A 115 -0.75 25.32 -13.50
N GLY A 116 -0.39 24.06 -13.29
CA GLY A 116 -0.79 23.27 -12.14
C GLY A 116 0.38 22.45 -11.62
N THR A 117 0.44 22.20 -10.31
CA THR A 117 1.46 21.33 -9.72
C THR A 117 0.80 20.39 -8.74
N GLN A 118 0.98 19.09 -8.93
CA GLN A 118 0.38 18.04 -8.11
C GLN A 118 1.46 17.06 -7.65
N GLN A 119 1.35 16.53 -6.44
CA GLN A 119 2.27 15.51 -5.96
C GLN A 119 2.05 14.19 -6.74
N LEU A 120 3.14 13.55 -7.15
CA LEU A 120 3.12 12.22 -7.75
C LEU A 120 3.01 11.19 -6.62
N MET A 121 1.83 10.59 -6.51
CA MET A 121 1.54 9.55 -5.52
C MET A 121 1.85 8.16 -6.10
N SER A 122 2.33 7.25 -5.26
CA SER A 122 2.59 5.86 -5.66
C SER A 122 1.30 5.16 -6.09
N VAL A 123 1.40 4.37 -7.15
CA VAL A 123 0.35 3.42 -7.58
C VAL A 123 0.63 2.02 -7.00
N PRO A 124 -0.34 1.10 -6.94
CA PRO A 124 -0.15 -0.22 -6.33
C PRO A 124 1.05 -1.01 -6.87
N TYR A 125 1.33 -0.93 -8.17
CA TYR A 125 2.52 -1.57 -8.78
C TYR A 125 3.84 -0.97 -8.29
N ALA A 126 3.92 0.36 -8.13
CA ALA A 126 5.10 1.04 -7.59
C ALA A 126 5.33 0.69 -6.12
N LEU A 127 4.26 0.58 -5.33
CA LEU A 127 4.33 0.16 -3.92
C LEU A 127 4.76 -1.32 -3.78
N TYR A 128 4.28 -2.18 -4.68
CA TYR A 128 4.72 -3.58 -4.75
C TYR A 128 6.20 -3.69 -5.16
N ALA A 129 6.64 -2.89 -6.12
CA ALA A 129 8.04 -2.86 -6.56
C ALA A 129 9.00 -2.33 -5.47
N GLU A 130 8.59 -1.35 -4.66
CA GLU A 130 9.32 -0.94 -3.46
C GLU A 130 9.51 -2.12 -2.49
N THR A 131 8.44 -2.88 -2.25
CA THR A 131 8.49 -4.08 -1.39
C THR A 131 9.42 -5.15 -1.98
N ALA A 132 9.36 -5.38 -3.30
CA ALA A 132 10.20 -6.36 -3.99
C ALA A 132 11.68 -5.95 -4.09
N GLY A 133 11.97 -4.65 -4.20
CA GLY A 133 13.34 -4.12 -4.21
C GLY A 133 14.05 -4.25 -2.86
N THR A 134 13.30 -4.36 -1.75
CA THR A 134 13.82 -4.67 -0.41
C THR A 134 14.05 -6.16 -0.16
N ALA A 135 13.58 -7.05 -1.05
CA ALA A 135 13.98 -8.45 -1.02
C ALA A 135 15.43 -8.56 -1.51
N THR A 136 16.37 -8.27 -0.61
CA THR A 136 17.78 -8.63 -0.80
C THR A 136 17.86 -10.07 -1.30
N ASN A 137 18.59 -10.28 -2.39
CA ASN A 137 19.01 -11.57 -2.94
C ASN A 137 18.83 -12.69 -1.92
N GLY A 138 17.96 -13.66 -2.22
CA GLY A 138 17.78 -14.84 -1.39
C GLY A 138 19.15 -15.34 -0.96
N THR A 139 19.34 -15.49 0.36
CA THR A 139 20.60 -15.96 0.94
C THR A 139 21.09 -17.15 0.12
N PRO A 140 22.32 -17.11 -0.45
CA PRO A 140 22.88 -18.28 -1.13
C PRO A 140 22.71 -19.49 -0.22
N GLY A 141 22.21 -20.60 -0.78
CA GLY A 141 22.07 -21.84 -0.03
C GLY A 141 23.38 -22.18 0.68
N PRO A 142 23.34 -22.86 1.84
CA PRO A 142 24.54 -23.15 2.61
C PRO A 142 25.59 -23.80 1.70
N GLN A 143 26.80 -23.24 1.70
CA GLN A 143 27.94 -23.77 0.98
C GLN A 143 28.13 -25.24 1.40
N GLY A 144 28.22 -26.15 0.42
CA GLY A 144 28.48 -27.57 0.69
C GLY A 144 29.73 -27.75 1.57
N PRO A 145 29.80 -28.81 2.39
CA PRO A 145 30.92 -29.00 3.31
C PRO A 145 32.25 -28.96 2.54
N ALA A 146 33.21 -28.21 3.08
CA ALA A 146 34.55 -28.13 2.51
C ALA A 146 35.16 -29.52 2.41
N GLY A 147 35.78 -29.83 1.27
CA GLY A 147 36.56 -31.06 1.12
C GLY A 147 37.67 -31.16 2.19
N PRO A 148 38.12 -32.38 2.52
CA PRO A 148 39.13 -32.57 3.56
C PRO A 148 40.40 -31.76 3.24
N GLN A 149 40.85 -30.98 4.23
CA GLN A 149 42.03 -30.12 4.14
C GLN A 149 43.29 -30.99 3.94
N GLY A 150 44.08 -30.69 2.92
CA GLY A 150 45.42 -31.25 2.77
C GLY A 150 46.34 -30.83 3.93
N PRO A 151 47.39 -31.60 4.26
CA PRO A 151 48.23 -31.34 5.43
C PRO A 151 48.79 -29.91 5.42
N ALA A 152 48.66 -29.22 6.55
CA ALA A 152 49.01 -27.82 6.70
C ALA A 152 50.53 -27.59 6.61
N GLY A 153 50.95 -26.64 5.77
CA GLY A 153 52.27 -26.02 5.87
C GLY A 153 52.35 -25.09 7.10
N PRO A 154 53.55 -24.77 7.61
CA PRO A 154 53.71 -23.94 8.80
C PRO A 154 53.10 -22.54 8.57
N ALA A 155 52.24 -22.12 9.50
CA ALA A 155 51.50 -20.87 9.41
C ALA A 155 52.42 -19.65 9.59
N GLY A 156 52.31 -18.69 8.67
CA GLY A 156 52.85 -17.34 8.87
C GLY A 156 52.05 -16.58 9.94
N THR A 157 52.69 -15.62 10.60
CA THR A 157 52.05 -14.79 11.64
C THR A 157 50.83 -14.04 11.08
N PRO A 158 49.65 -14.12 11.71
CA PRO A 158 48.47 -13.38 11.25
C PRO A 158 48.71 -11.87 11.22
N GLY A 159 48.29 -11.22 10.13
CA GLY A 159 48.27 -9.76 10.05
C GLY A 159 47.26 -9.16 11.04
N ALA A 160 47.52 -7.92 11.47
CA ALA A 160 46.63 -7.22 12.40
C ALA A 160 45.19 -7.09 11.82
N PRO A 161 44.13 -7.31 12.61
CA PRO A 161 42.76 -7.14 12.15
C PRO A 161 42.51 -5.72 11.63
N GLY A 162 41.85 -5.61 10.48
CA GLY A 162 41.41 -4.32 9.94
C GLY A 162 40.37 -3.65 10.85
N ALA A 163 40.33 -2.32 10.85
CA ALA A 163 39.38 -1.54 11.63
C ALA A 163 37.92 -1.91 11.25
N VAL A 164 37.05 -2.01 12.25
CA VAL A 164 35.62 -2.27 12.08
C VAL A 164 35.02 -1.18 11.19
N GLY A 165 34.35 -1.57 10.11
CA GLY A 165 33.65 -0.65 9.21
C GLY A 165 32.52 0.10 9.92
N ALA A 166 32.26 1.34 9.51
CA ALA A 166 31.19 2.15 10.08
C ALA A 166 29.84 1.40 10.04
N THR A 167 29.10 1.46 11.14
CA THR A 167 27.74 0.92 11.25
C THR A 167 26.88 1.50 10.11
N GLY A 168 26.20 0.64 9.37
CA GLY A 168 25.30 1.07 8.29
C GLY A 168 24.17 1.97 8.81
N PRO A 169 23.52 2.75 7.94
CA PRO A 169 22.40 3.61 8.33
C PRO A 169 21.30 2.77 9.02
N ALA A 170 20.68 3.34 10.06
CA ALA A 170 19.58 2.69 10.78
C ALA A 170 18.42 2.38 9.82
N GLY A 171 17.83 1.19 9.94
CA GLY A 171 16.62 0.78 9.19
C GLY A 171 15.44 1.73 9.44
N THR A 172 14.41 1.63 8.59
CA THR A 172 13.23 2.51 8.60
C THR A 172 12.72 2.78 10.02
N THR A 173 12.65 4.05 10.38
CA THR A 173 12.41 4.50 11.75
C THR A 173 10.98 4.17 12.22
N GLY A 174 10.75 2.96 12.72
CA GLY A 174 9.60 2.64 13.60
C GLY A 174 8.19 2.82 13.02
N GLN A 175 8.03 2.85 11.70
CA GLN A 175 6.72 2.83 11.04
C GLN A 175 6.28 1.38 10.81
N TYR A 176 5.04 1.06 11.17
CA TYR A 176 4.43 -0.26 11.01
C TYR A 176 3.03 -0.09 10.45
N ALA A 177 2.69 -0.83 9.41
CA ALA A 177 1.33 -0.91 8.90
C ALA A 177 0.98 -2.37 8.66
N ALA A 178 -0.12 -2.84 9.23
CA ALA A 178 -0.59 -4.18 8.98
C ALA A 178 -2.11 -4.26 9.03
N THR A 179 -2.68 -5.07 8.15
CA THR A 179 -4.11 -5.35 8.10
C THR A 179 -4.34 -6.84 8.28
N VAL A 180 -5.27 -7.19 9.17
CA VAL A 180 -5.84 -8.54 9.29
C VAL A 180 -7.31 -8.50 8.90
N PHE A 181 -7.83 -9.66 8.50
CA PHE A 181 -9.22 -9.82 8.10
C PHE A 181 -9.91 -10.80 9.04
N SER A 182 -11.23 -10.69 9.17
CA SER A 182 -11.98 -11.71 9.86
C SER A 182 -11.79 -13.06 9.16
N THR A 183 -11.66 -14.12 9.95
CA THR A 183 -11.45 -15.49 9.47
C THR A 183 -12.64 -16.40 9.73
N GLY A 184 -13.67 -15.88 10.38
CA GLY A 184 -14.89 -16.61 10.70
C GLY A 184 -15.99 -15.67 11.18
N GLN A 185 -17.20 -16.22 11.24
CA GLN A 185 -18.37 -15.52 11.70
C GLN A 185 -18.50 -15.64 13.22
N LEU A 186 -18.80 -14.51 13.87
CA LEU A 186 -19.28 -14.46 15.24
C LEU A 186 -20.81 -14.41 15.21
N ALA A 187 -21.44 -15.48 15.68
CA ALA A 187 -22.88 -15.47 15.95
C ALA A 187 -23.14 -14.70 17.25
N LEU A 188 -23.84 -13.58 17.14
CA LEU A 188 -24.33 -12.77 18.24
C LEU A 188 -25.77 -13.19 18.53
N THR A 189 -25.90 -14.30 19.24
CA THR A 189 -27.18 -14.66 19.86
C THR A 189 -27.49 -13.67 20.97
N GLN A 190 -28.77 -13.51 21.31
CA GLN A 190 -29.22 -12.61 22.39
C GLN A 190 -28.63 -12.91 23.80
N THR A 191 -27.84 -13.99 23.92
CA THR A 191 -27.09 -14.35 25.13
C THR A 191 -25.65 -13.81 25.15
N VAL A 192 -25.12 -13.33 24.02
CA VAL A 192 -23.75 -12.77 23.91
C VAL A 192 -23.73 -11.33 24.40
N THR A 193 -23.94 -11.12 25.69
CA THR A 193 -24.03 -9.78 26.32
C THR A 193 -22.67 -9.19 26.69
N SER A 194 -21.59 -9.94 26.48
CA SER A 194 -20.21 -9.50 26.71
C SER A 194 -19.45 -9.39 25.40
N TYR A 195 -18.59 -8.38 25.29
CA TYR A 195 -17.76 -8.16 24.11
C TYR A 195 -16.87 -9.37 23.82
N THR A 196 -17.22 -10.06 22.74
CA THR A 196 -16.59 -11.29 22.27
C THR A 196 -15.79 -10.99 21.01
N LEU A 197 -14.63 -11.63 20.87
CA LEU A 197 -13.74 -11.44 19.73
C LEU A 197 -14.45 -11.85 18.42
N ILE A 198 -14.39 -10.97 17.42
CA ILE A 198 -14.71 -11.36 16.05
C ILE A 198 -13.52 -12.18 15.52
N PRO A 199 -13.72 -13.45 15.09
CA PRO A 199 -12.63 -14.32 14.67
C PRO A 199 -11.72 -13.67 13.62
N GLY A 200 -10.41 -13.70 13.85
CA GLY A 200 -9.40 -13.15 12.93
C GLY A 200 -9.07 -11.66 13.12
N LEU A 201 -9.92 -10.89 13.80
CA LEU A 201 -9.68 -9.47 14.05
C LEU A 201 -8.85 -9.24 15.32
N THR A 202 -7.65 -9.82 15.34
CA THR A 202 -6.63 -9.62 16.38
C THR A 202 -5.30 -9.29 15.74
N GLN A 203 -4.60 -8.29 16.29
CA GLN A 203 -3.24 -7.96 15.87
C GLN A 203 -2.38 -7.67 17.10
N THR A 204 -1.19 -8.28 17.14
CA THR A 204 -0.17 -7.96 18.13
C THR A 204 0.88 -7.08 17.47
N ILE A 205 1.16 -5.94 18.08
CA ILE A 205 2.11 -4.95 17.59
C ILE A 205 3.18 -4.65 18.64
N THR A 206 4.33 -4.18 18.20
CA THR A 206 5.36 -3.62 19.10
C THR A 206 5.44 -2.12 18.86
N VAL A 207 5.00 -1.34 19.85
CA VAL A 207 4.98 0.12 19.81
C VAL A 207 6.35 0.64 20.26
N PRO A 208 7.06 1.43 19.43
CA PRO A 208 8.29 2.09 19.85
C PRO A 208 7.98 3.28 20.78
N ALA A 209 8.99 3.74 21.52
CA ALA A 209 8.86 4.97 22.31
C ALA A 209 8.53 6.17 21.40
N ASN A 210 7.69 7.09 21.91
CA ASN A 210 7.22 8.28 21.21
C ASN A 210 6.52 7.96 19.88
N ALA A 211 5.54 7.07 19.92
CA ALA A 211 4.72 6.74 18.75
C ALA A 211 3.23 6.83 19.07
N LYS A 212 2.46 7.11 18.03
CA LYS A 212 1.01 7.06 18.00
C LYS A 212 0.56 5.81 17.27
N VAL A 213 -0.50 5.19 17.76
CA VAL A 213 -1.11 4.01 17.12
C VAL A 213 -2.46 4.41 16.55
N TYR A 214 -2.55 4.50 15.23
CA TYR A 214 -3.82 4.67 14.54
C TYR A 214 -4.42 3.29 14.24
N VAL A 215 -5.66 3.08 14.65
CA VAL A 215 -6.41 1.85 14.37
C VAL A 215 -7.61 2.22 13.52
N SER A 216 -7.85 1.47 12.45
CA SER A 216 -9.04 1.56 11.62
C SER A 216 -9.60 0.17 11.38
N THR A 217 -10.89 -0.01 11.58
CA THR A 217 -11.54 -1.31 11.42
C THR A 217 -12.96 -1.13 10.88
N ASN A 218 -13.39 -2.07 10.05
CA ASN A 218 -14.74 -2.11 9.50
C ASN A 218 -15.21 -3.54 9.31
N GLY A 219 -16.49 -3.69 9.01
CA GLY A 219 -17.10 -4.97 8.65
C GLY A 219 -18.61 -4.85 8.54
N GLY A 220 -19.24 -5.98 8.22
CA GLY A 220 -20.69 -6.07 8.18
C GLY A 220 -21.28 -6.66 9.44
N PHE A 221 -22.58 -6.40 9.62
CA PHE A 221 -23.44 -7.00 10.60
C PHE A 221 -24.75 -7.40 9.93
N GLN A 222 -25.10 -8.68 9.98
CA GLN A 222 -26.27 -9.23 9.32
C GLN A 222 -27.33 -9.63 10.33
N ASN A 223 -28.60 -9.34 10.04
CA ASN A 223 -29.72 -9.92 10.77
C ASN A 223 -29.95 -11.38 10.32
N ALA A 224 -29.83 -12.33 11.25
CA ALA A 224 -29.98 -13.76 10.99
C ALA A 224 -31.43 -14.26 11.13
N GLY A 225 -32.36 -13.41 11.57
CA GLY A 225 -33.77 -13.71 11.71
C GLY A 225 -34.52 -13.77 10.38
N THR A 226 -35.82 -14.09 10.47
CA THR A 226 -36.75 -14.11 9.33
C THR A 226 -37.87 -13.09 9.54
N GLY A 227 -38.63 -12.80 8.47
CA GLY A 227 -39.75 -11.87 8.51
C GLY A 227 -39.38 -10.46 8.99
N THR A 228 -40.35 -9.75 9.56
CA THR A 228 -40.11 -8.43 10.16
C THR A 228 -39.39 -8.59 11.51
N SER A 229 -38.08 -8.40 11.50
CA SER A 229 -37.22 -8.55 12.68
C SER A 229 -36.06 -7.58 12.62
N TYR A 230 -35.43 -7.30 13.76
CA TYR A 230 -34.16 -6.57 13.79
C TYR A 230 -33.20 -7.19 14.80
N ALA A 231 -31.90 -7.07 14.51
CA ALA A 231 -30.81 -7.39 15.42
C ALA A 231 -29.98 -6.12 15.64
N ALA A 232 -29.48 -5.90 16.85
CA ALA A 232 -28.57 -4.82 17.18
C ALA A 232 -27.29 -5.37 17.81
N ALA A 233 -26.15 -4.77 17.49
CA ALA A 233 -24.88 -5.14 18.08
C ALA A 233 -24.02 -3.90 18.36
N ASP A 234 -23.27 -3.94 19.46
CA ASP A 234 -22.24 -2.97 19.75
C ASP A 234 -20.88 -3.52 19.32
N PHE A 235 -20.10 -2.72 18.60
CA PHE A 235 -18.75 -3.02 18.14
C PHE A 235 -17.76 -2.11 18.85
N ALA A 236 -16.61 -2.65 19.26
CA ALA A 236 -15.59 -1.90 19.97
C ALA A 236 -14.17 -2.33 19.61
N ILE A 237 -13.26 -1.37 19.61
CA ILE A 237 -11.81 -1.64 19.62
C ILE A 237 -11.40 -1.95 21.06
N TYR A 238 -10.69 -3.06 21.24
CA TYR A 238 -10.08 -3.49 22.49
C TYR A 238 -8.55 -3.40 22.38
N ILE A 239 -7.90 -2.92 23.43
CA ILE A 239 -6.45 -2.83 23.56
C ILE A 239 -6.06 -3.50 24.86
N ASP A 240 -5.20 -4.52 24.79
CA ASP A 240 -4.72 -5.32 25.93
C ASP A 240 -5.84 -5.86 26.82
N GLY A 241 -6.96 -6.24 26.19
CA GLY A 241 -8.14 -6.77 26.89
C GLY A 241 -9.08 -5.72 27.47
N ALA A 242 -8.75 -4.44 27.42
CA ALA A 242 -9.62 -3.34 27.84
C ALA A 242 -10.36 -2.73 26.64
N ALA A 243 -11.63 -2.36 26.83
CA ALA A 243 -12.39 -1.64 25.83
C ALA A 243 -11.85 -0.21 25.67
N SER A 244 -11.68 0.24 24.43
CA SER A 244 -11.44 1.65 24.15
C SER A 244 -12.74 2.47 24.20
N SER A 245 -12.61 3.80 24.13
CA SER A 245 -13.74 4.73 23.95
C SER A 245 -14.36 4.68 22.55
N VAL A 246 -13.71 4.00 21.59
CA VAL A 246 -14.17 3.92 20.20
C VAL A 246 -15.09 2.71 20.05
N GLN A 247 -16.40 2.99 20.12
CA GLN A 247 -17.47 1.99 20.02
C GLN A 247 -18.60 2.49 19.12
N ARG A 248 -19.37 1.56 18.54
CA ARG A 248 -20.52 1.87 17.69
C ARG A 248 -21.58 0.80 17.80
N GLN A 249 -22.81 1.23 18.05
CA GLN A 249 -23.99 0.39 17.87
C GLN A 249 -24.43 0.38 16.41
N VAL A 250 -24.79 -0.79 15.90
CA VAL A 250 -25.37 -0.97 14.57
C VAL A 250 -26.59 -1.86 14.63
N VAL A 251 -27.60 -1.52 13.83
CA VAL A 251 -28.86 -2.26 13.71
C VAL A 251 -29.01 -2.78 12.29
N ALA A 252 -29.39 -4.04 12.14
CA ALA A 252 -29.78 -4.63 10.86
C ALA A 252 -31.24 -5.09 10.95
N ALA A 253 -32.12 -4.55 10.10
CA ALA A 253 -33.56 -4.74 10.17
C ALA A 253 -34.09 -5.40 8.90
N ASN A 254 -34.65 -6.59 9.04
CA ASN A 254 -35.37 -7.28 7.99
C ASN A 254 -36.77 -6.68 7.82
N THR A 255 -37.32 -6.81 6.62
CA THR A 255 -38.71 -6.47 6.31
C THR A 255 -39.47 -7.73 5.88
N SER A 256 -40.79 -7.62 5.72
CA SER A 256 -41.60 -8.74 5.25
C SER A 256 -41.21 -9.26 3.86
N GLY A 257 -40.57 -8.44 3.02
CA GLY A 257 -40.13 -8.80 1.67
C GLY A 257 -38.61 -8.97 1.49
N LEU A 258 -37.81 -8.60 2.50
CA LEU A 258 -36.34 -8.62 2.43
C LEU A 258 -35.78 -9.15 3.75
N GLY A 259 -35.19 -10.34 3.70
CA GLY A 259 -34.47 -10.97 4.81
C GLY A 259 -32.96 -10.82 4.68
N GLN A 260 -32.24 -11.22 5.74
CA GLN A 260 -30.77 -11.19 5.78
C GLN A 260 -30.16 -9.81 5.48
N ILE A 261 -30.87 -8.74 5.84
CA ILE A 261 -30.39 -7.37 5.67
C ILE A 261 -29.11 -7.18 6.47
N MET A 262 -28.17 -6.47 5.86
CA MET A 262 -26.87 -6.17 6.44
C MET A 262 -26.71 -4.67 6.63
N SER A 263 -26.02 -4.32 7.70
CA SER A 263 -25.56 -2.98 7.99
C SER A 263 -24.03 -3.00 8.11
N GLN A 264 -23.39 -1.92 7.68
CA GLN A 264 -21.94 -1.79 7.77
C GLN A 264 -21.57 -0.98 9.02
N TRP A 265 -20.44 -1.32 9.62
CA TRP A 265 -19.85 -0.58 10.73
C TRP A 265 -18.40 -0.19 10.41
N THR A 266 -17.96 0.90 11.02
CA THR A 266 -16.57 1.37 10.93
C THR A 266 -16.22 2.07 12.24
N LEU A 267 -15.02 1.81 12.72
CA LEU A 267 -14.42 2.42 13.90
C LEU A 267 -13.00 2.86 13.55
N SER A 268 -12.60 4.02 14.03
CA SER A 268 -11.20 4.45 13.94
C SER A 268 -10.81 5.33 15.13
N GLY A 269 -9.55 5.29 15.50
CA GLY A 269 -9.03 6.07 16.62
C GLY A 269 -7.52 6.11 16.65
N VAL A 270 -6.97 7.15 17.28
CA VAL A 270 -5.55 7.28 17.58
C VAL A 270 -5.36 7.02 19.07
N PHE A 271 -4.42 6.15 19.41
CA PHE A 271 -4.14 5.70 20.77
C PHE A 271 -2.70 6.03 21.16
N ASN A 272 -2.56 6.58 22.37
CA ASN A 272 -1.28 6.79 23.02
C ASN A 272 -0.93 5.53 23.82
N LEU A 273 -0.17 4.63 23.21
CA LEU A 273 0.28 3.41 23.87
C LEU A 273 1.72 3.57 24.34
N ALA A 274 2.05 2.92 25.45
CA ALA A 274 3.42 2.90 25.94
C ALA A 274 4.33 2.15 24.95
N ALA A 275 5.65 2.32 25.09
CA ALA A 275 6.57 1.48 24.35
C ALA A 275 6.44 0.03 24.83
N GLY A 276 6.26 -0.93 23.91
CA GLY A 276 6.09 -2.33 24.27
C GLY A 276 5.14 -3.10 23.35
N SER A 277 4.85 -4.34 23.75
CA SER A 277 3.91 -5.20 23.02
C SER A 277 2.48 -4.87 23.41
N HIS A 278 1.61 -4.69 22.42
CA HIS A 278 0.19 -4.42 22.60
C HIS A 278 -0.65 -5.33 21.72
N THR A 279 -1.78 -5.81 22.24
CA THR A 279 -2.75 -6.61 21.49
C THR A 279 -4.00 -5.81 21.21
N ILE A 280 -4.29 -5.60 19.93
CA ILE A 280 -5.47 -4.87 19.45
C ILE A 280 -6.46 -5.87 18.90
N GLN A 281 -7.72 -5.74 19.30
CA GLN A 281 -8.80 -6.64 18.90
C GLN A 281 -10.04 -5.86 18.53
N VAL A 282 -10.86 -6.45 17.65
CA VAL A 282 -12.22 -5.97 17.40
C VAL A 282 -13.18 -6.96 18.02
N ARG A 283 -14.03 -6.45 18.90
CA ARG A 283 -15.02 -7.27 19.61
C ARG A 283 -16.41 -6.74 19.35
N ALA A 284 -17.39 -7.64 19.45
CA ALA A 284 -18.79 -7.28 19.39
C ALA A 284 -19.59 -7.98 20.49
N LYS A 285 -20.73 -7.39 20.85
CA LYS A 285 -21.73 -8.01 21.71
C LYS A 285 -23.12 -7.73 21.16
N ASP A 286 -24.06 -8.58 21.53
CA ASP A 286 -25.47 -8.31 21.33
C ASP A 286 -25.87 -7.01 22.06
N ALA A 287 -26.72 -6.23 21.40
CA ALA A 287 -27.29 -4.99 21.91
C ALA A 287 -28.82 -5.01 21.89
N GLY A 288 -29.42 -6.20 21.83
CA GLY A 288 -30.85 -6.43 21.79
C GLY A 288 -31.43 -6.52 20.38
N GLY A 289 -32.74 -6.71 20.32
CA GLY A 289 -33.46 -6.92 19.09
C GLY A 289 -34.56 -7.95 19.26
N THR A 290 -35.10 -8.41 18.13
CA THR A 290 -36.05 -9.51 18.06
C THR A 290 -35.47 -10.73 17.34
N ALA A 291 -34.21 -10.68 16.95
CA ALA A 291 -33.50 -11.73 16.23
C ALA A 291 -32.00 -11.69 16.55
N ASP A 292 -31.34 -12.82 16.32
CA ASP A 292 -29.88 -12.92 16.42
C ASP A 292 -29.21 -12.22 15.23
N GLY A 293 -27.94 -11.86 15.42
CA GLY A 293 -27.12 -11.23 14.39
C GLY A 293 -25.81 -11.96 14.15
N ASN A 294 -25.19 -11.69 13.01
CA ASN A 294 -23.90 -12.26 12.62
C ASN A 294 -22.91 -11.14 12.30
N ALA A 295 -21.70 -11.23 12.86
CA ALA A 295 -20.62 -10.28 12.64
C ALA A 295 -19.35 -10.98 12.15
N GLY A 296 -18.71 -10.40 11.13
CA GLY A 296 -17.50 -10.97 10.53
C GLY A 296 -17.73 -12.25 9.74
N GLY A 297 -16.71 -12.66 9.00
CA GLY A 297 -16.79 -13.77 8.07
C GLY A 297 -15.51 -14.01 7.29
N SER A 298 -15.39 -15.15 6.61
CA SER A 298 -14.15 -15.55 5.91
C SER A 298 -14.13 -15.15 4.43
N ASN A 299 -15.26 -15.28 3.72
CA ASN A 299 -15.45 -14.94 2.30
C ASN A 299 -16.87 -14.42 2.00
N ASP A 300 -17.57 -13.89 3.00
CA ASP A 300 -18.94 -13.42 2.89
C ASP A 300 -19.04 -11.89 2.79
N LEU A 301 -20.28 -11.41 2.66
CA LEU A 301 -20.61 -9.99 2.52
C LEU A 301 -20.41 -9.18 3.81
N ILE A 302 -20.15 -9.84 4.95
CA ILE A 302 -19.94 -9.19 6.25
C ILE A 302 -18.48 -9.26 6.73
N LYS A 303 -17.56 -9.77 5.90
CA LYS A 303 -16.13 -9.81 6.17
C LYS A 303 -15.61 -8.45 6.62
N GLY A 304 -14.94 -8.45 7.77
CA GLY A 304 -14.34 -7.26 8.35
C GLY A 304 -12.82 -7.23 8.21
N ASN A 305 -12.23 -6.08 8.49
CA ASN A 305 -10.79 -5.90 8.60
C ASN A 305 -10.41 -5.09 9.85
N LEU A 306 -9.16 -5.24 10.27
CA LEU A 306 -8.51 -4.45 11.31
C LEU A 306 -7.15 -4.03 10.75
N THR A 307 -6.96 -2.73 10.59
CA THR A 307 -5.71 -2.11 10.16
C THR A 307 -5.13 -1.32 11.31
N VAL A 308 -3.84 -1.52 11.58
CA VAL A 308 -3.09 -0.75 12.56
C VAL A 308 -1.90 -0.10 11.89
N LEU A 309 -1.73 1.19 12.14
CA LEU A 309 -0.62 2.01 11.71
C LEU A 309 0.10 2.57 12.94
N ILE A 310 1.40 2.37 13.04
CA ILE A 310 2.27 3.03 14.02
C ILE A 310 2.93 4.21 13.33
N ILE A 311 2.65 5.40 13.86
CA ILE A 311 3.20 6.67 13.40
C ILE A 311 4.17 7.12 14.47
N LYS A 312 5.47 7.13 14.16
CA LYS A 312 6.47 7.67 15.07
C LYS A 312 6.43 9.20 15.04
N GLU A 313 6.40 9.81 16.22
CA GLU A 313 6.50 11.27 16.41
C GLU A 313 7.96 11.71 16.54
#